data_AF-A0A9E4ADJ0-F1
#
_entry.id   AF-A0A9E4ADJ0-F1
#
_cell.length_a   1.000
_cell.length_b   1.000
_cell.length_c   1.000
_cell.angle_alpha   90.00
_cell.angle_beta   90.00
_cell.angle_gamma   90.00
#
_symmetry.space_group_name_H-M   'P 1'
#
loop_
_entity.id
_entity.type
_entity.pdbx_description
1 polymer ?
#
loop_
_entity_poly.entity_id
_entity_poly.type
_entity_poly.pdbx_seq_one_letter_code
_entity_poly.pdbx_strand_id
1 'polypeptide(L)'
;MLKVIPFLLTLLIMLLSVQFCYAEEVDNKIVPTESEQSIRLISPIGTMVRSTVFPGWGQFHSRNYFRGSLVLLGIGSSVVGTFLAHQSFATEYDNYIITAGYDPDDPAVLVSYDKANQRYKLKMFFIYTGIGVWAYSIIDSYVSANFYNANSQIRSIQEDAQHIEKLGLQVGITPSRLYLGVVKTF
;
A
#
# COMPACT_ATOMS: atom_id res chain seq x y z
N MET A 1 -8.96 28.49 -10.08
CA MET A 1 -8.89 27.69 -8.83
C MET A 1 -10.21 27.01 -8.43
N LEU A 2 -11.40 27.60 -8.70
CA LEU A 2 -12.70 27.05 -8.25
C LEU A 2 -13.10 25.68 -8.85
N LYS A 3 -12.57 25.29 -10.02
CA LYS A 3 -12.93 24.02 -10.70
C LYS A 3 -12.18 22.78 -10.21
N VAL A 4 -11.10 22.94 -9.44
CA VAL A 4 -10.27 21.80 -8.96
C VAL A 4 -10.82 21.20 -7.67
N ILE A 5 -11.46 22.03 -6.85
CA ILE A 5 -12.08 21.65 -5.57
C ILE A 5 -13.16 20.56 -5.72
N PRO A 6 -14.14 20.65 -6.65
CA PRO A 6 -15.14 19.60 -6.79
C PRO A 6 -14.57 18.27 -7.28
N PHE A 7 -13.51 18.30 -8.12
CA PHE A 7 -12.84 17.09 -8.60
C PHE A 7 -12.03 16.38 -7.50
N LEU A 8 -11.38 17.16 -6.64
CA LEU A 8 -10.60 16.62 -5.51
C LEU A 8 -11.54 16.05 -4.43
N LEU A 9 -12.71 16.67 -4.25
CA LEU A 9 -13.76 16.18 -3.37
C LEU A 9 -14.38 14.86 -3.87
N THR A 10 -14.69 14.74 -5.16
CA THR A 10 -15.23 13.49 -5.72
C THR A 10 -14.21 12.36 -5.68
N LEU A 11 -12.92 12.64 -5.94
CA LEU A 11 -11.84 11.66 -5.81
C LEU A 11 -11.68 11.19 -4.35
N LEU A 12 -11.74 12.12 -3.39
CA LEU A 12 -11.69 11.81 -1.96
C LEU A 12 -12.89 10.97 -1.51
N ILE A 13 -14.10 11.30 -1.97
CA ILE A 13 -15.33 10.54 -1.69
C ILE A 13 -15.24 9.13 -2.30
N MET A 14 -14.70 9.00 -3.51
CA MET A 14 -14.51 7.69 -4.14
C MET A 14 -13.45 6.84 -3.43
N LEU A 15 -12.41 7.47 -2.88
CA LEU A 15 -11.40 6.79 -2.07
C LEU A 15 -11.92 6.37 -0.69
N LEU A 16 -12.81 7.17 -0.10
CA LEU A 16 -13.52 6.84 1.14
C LEU A 16 -14.53 5.71 0.92
N SER A 17 -15.25 5.66 -0.20
CA SER A 17 -16.24 4.61 -0.46
C SER A 17 -15.60 3.22 -0.63
N VAL A 18 -14.36 3.14 -1.13
CA VAL A 18 -13.61 1.87 -1.19
C VAL A 18 -13.31 1.32 0.21
N GLN A 19 -13.14 2.18 1.23
CA GLN A 19 -12.89 1.72 2.61
C GLN A 19 -14.13 1.11 3.28
N PHE A 20 -15.32 1.64 2.99
CA PHE A 20 -16.58 1.14 3.56
C PHE A 20 -17.03 -0.20 2.98
N CYS A 21 -16.49 -0.63 1.83
CA CYS A 21 -16.86 -1.90 1.22
C CYS A 21 -16.17 -3.14 1.85
N TYR A 22 -15.20 -2.95 2.76
CA TYR A 22 -14.41 -4.06 3.32
C TYR A 22 -14.72 -4.39 4.80
N ALA A 23 -15.85 -3.91 5.32
CA ALA A 23 -16.31 -4.24 6.68
C ALA A 23 -17.21 -5.49 6.76
N GLU A 24 -17.40 -6.23 5.68
CA GLU A 24 -18.28 -7.41 5.65
C GLU A 24 -17.52 -8.68 5.29
N GLU A 25 -16.89 -9.30 6.28
CA GLU A 25 -16.59 -10.73 6.25
C GLU A 25 -16.52 -11.28 7.68
N VAL A 26 -17.66 -11.33 8.38
CA VAL A 26 -17.80 -12.12 9.61
C VAL A 26 -19.14 -12.86 9.62
N ASP A 27 -19.01 -14.18 9.64
CA ASP A 27 -19.96 -15.22 10.04
C ASP A 27 -21.01 -15.68 9.02
N ASN A 28 -20.56 -16.47 8.03
CA ASN A 28 -21.41 -17.53 7.49
C ASN A 28 -20.69 -18.87 7.66
N LYS A 29 -21.09 -19.63 8.69
CA LYS A 29 -20.64 -21.01 8.93
C LYS A 29 -21.21 -21.93 7.85
N ILE A 30 -20.53 -21.97 6.71
CA ILE A 30 -20.65 -23.08 5.77
C ILE A 30 -19.60 -24.10 6.18
N VAL A 31 -20.04 -25.26 6.68
CA VAL A 31 -19.19 -26.43 6.92
C VAL A 31 -18.62 -26.86 5.56
N PRO A 32 -17.30 -26.74 5.31
CA PRO A 32 -16.73 -27.22 4.06
C PRO A 32 -16.37 -28.70 4.19
N THR A 33 -16.84 -29.46 3.21
CA THR A 33 -16.41 -30.82 2.88
C THR A 33 -14.89 -30.94 2.90
N GLU A 34 -14.38 -32.00 3.53
CA GLU A 34 -12.97 -32.40 3.55
C GLU A 34 -12.37 -32.37 2.15
N SER A 35 -11.65 -31.30 1.85
CA SER A 35 -10.61 -31.27 0.84
C SER A 35 -9.39 -30.78 1.58
N GLU A 36 -8.27 -31.50 1.44
CA GLU A 36 -6.99 -31.10 1.99
C GLU A 36 -6.70 -29.64 1.57
N GLN A 37 -6.96 -28.68 2.46
CA GLN A 37 -6.61 -27.29 2.25
C GLN A 37 -5.10 -27.19 2.40
N SER A 38 -4.39 -27.59 1.35
CA SER A 38 -2.95 -27.41 1.23
C SER A 38 -2.64 -25.93 1.46
N ILE A 39 -1.83 -25.64 2.47
CA ILE A 39 -1.43 -24.29 2.85
C ILE A 39 -0.78 -23.64 1.63
N ARG A 40 -1.45 -22.68 1.01
CA ARG A 40 -0.92 -21.97 -0.15
C ARG A 40 0.03 -20.88 0.31
N LEU A 41 1.30 -21.22 0.47
CA LEU A 41 2.36 -20.26 0.72
C LEU A 41 2.64 -19.39 -0.51
N ILE A 42 3.06 -18.16 -0.26
CA ILE A 42 3.37 -17.17 -1.29
C ILE A 42 4.87 -16.94 -1.33
N SER A 43 5.45 -16.84 -2.54
CA SER A 43 6.86 -16.47 -2.70
C SER A 43 7.09 -14.98 -2.33
N PRO A 44 7.94 -14.67 -1.32
CA PRO A 44 8.23 -13.28 -0.96
C PRO A 44 8.96 -12.52 -2.07
N ILE A 45 9.93 -13.17 -2.73
CA ILE A 45 10.65 -12.60 -3.87
C ILE A 45 9.70 -12.36 -5.04
N GLY A 46 8.84 -13.33 -5.35
CA GLY A 46 7.84 -13.17 -6.42
C GLY A 46 6.84 -12.04 -6.13
N THR A 47 6.56 -11.77 -4.85
CA THR A 47 5.69 -10.67 -4.42
C THR A 47 6.39 -9.32 -4.58
N MET A 48 7.68 -9.25 -4.22
CA MET A 48 8.55 -8.09 -4.41
C MET A 48 8.69 -7.69 -5.89
N VAL A 49 8.91 -8.67 -6.77
CA VAL A 49 9.03 -8.42 -8.22
C VAL A 49 7.73 -7.81 -8.78
N ARG A 50 6.56 -8.26 -8.32
CA ARG A 50 5.28 -7.65 -8.72
C ARG A 50 5.17 -6.19 -8.30
N SER A 51 5.56 -5.85 -7.07
CA SER A 51 5.59 -4.45 -6.61
C SER A 51 6.63 -3.59 -7.34
N THR A 52 7.68 -4.21 -7.88
CA THR A 52 8.66 -3.52 -8.73
C THR A 52 8.02 -3.14 -10.06
N VAL A 53 7.26 -4.03 -10.69
CA VAL A 53 6.55 -3.72 -11.95
C VAL A 53 5.44 -2.70 -11.73
N PHE A 54 4.66 -2.86 -10.67
CA PHE A 54 3.55 -1.97 -10.35
C PHE A 54 3.46 -1.72 -8.83
N PRO A 55 3.62 -0.46 -8.37
CA PRO A 55 3.61 -0.14 -6.94
C PRO A 55 2.34 -0.67 -6.26
N GLY A 56 2.52 -1.42 -5.17
CA GLY A 56 1.41 -1.96 -4.39
C GLY A 56 0.95 -3.36 -4.83
N TRP A 57 1.30 -3.85 -6.01
CA TRP A 57 0.79 -5.14 -6.53
C TRP A 57 1.16 -6.32 -5.64
N GLY A 58 2.38 -6.33 -5.09
CA GLY A 58 2.79 -7.36 -4.15
C GLY A 58 1.94 -7.39 -2.87
N GLN A 59 1.52 -6.25 -2.35
CA GLN A 59 0.63 -6.16 -1.19
C GLN A 59 -0.75 -6.76 -1.50
N PHE A 60 -1.30 -6.52 -2.70
CA PHE A 60 -2.54 -7.17 -3.13
C PHE A 60 -2.36 -8.70 -3.26
N HIS A 61 -1.21 -9.14 -3.80
CA HIS A 61 -0.90 -10.56 -3.91
C HIS A 61 -0.79 -11.26 -2.55
N SER A 62 -0.18 -10.61 -1.54
CA SER A 62 -0.09 -11.13 -0.16
C SER A 62 -1.37 -10.90 0.66
N ARG A 63 -2.50 -10.57 0.03
CA ARG A 63 -3.80 -10.26 0.69
C ARG A 63 -3.75 -9.12 1.72
N ASN A 64 -2.78 -8.23 1.60
CA ASN A 64 -2.64 -7.05 2.45
C ASN A 64 -3.18 -5.81 1.72
N TYR A 65 -4.48 -5.82 1.45
CA TYR A 65 -5.16 -4.81 0.63
C TYR A 65 -5.06 -3.40 1.21
N PHE A 66 -5.11 -3.27 2.53
CA PHE A 66 -4.99 -1.96 3.18
C PHE A 66 -3.65 -1.29 2.86
N ARG A 67 -2.53 -2.01 2.99
CA ARG A 67 -1.20 -1.47 2.64
C ARG A 67 -1.09 -1.20 1.15
N GLY A 68 -1.63 -2.08 0.30
CA GLY A 68 -1.70 -1.86 -1.15
C GLY A 68 -2.43 -0.57 -1.52
N SER A 69 -3.60 -0.33 -0.91
CA SER A 69 -4.38 0.90 -1.11
C SER A 69 -3.64 2.16 -0.66
N LEU A 70 -2.91 2.11 0.46
CA LEU A 70 -2.09 3.23 0.91
C LEU A 70 -0.95 3.55 -0.07
N VAL A 71 -0.30 2.53 -0.64
CA VAL A 71 0.72 2.73 -1.66
C VAL A 71 0.12 3.38 -2.91
N LEU A 72 -1.01 2.87 -3.41
CA LEU A 72 -1.70 3.44 -4.57
C LEU A 72 -2.13 4.89 -4.33
N LEU A 73 -2.63 5.19 -3.13
CA LEU A 73 -2.94 6.55 -2.69
C LEU A 73 -1.72 7.46 -2.70
N GLY A 74 -0.59 7.00 -2.16
CA GLY A 74 0.66 7.76 -2.13
C GLY A 74 1.20 8.04 -3.53
N ILE A 75 1.20 7.03 -4.42
CA ILE A 75 1.61 7.19 -5.83
C ILE A 75 0.64 8.12 -6.56
N GLY A 76 -0.67 7.88 -6.46
CA GLY A 76 -1.69 8.70 -7.11
C GLY A 76 -1.61 10.17 -6.68
N SER A 77 -1.45 10.43 -5.38
CA SER A 77 -1.28 11.78 -4.85
C SER A 77 0.01 12.44 -5.36
N SER A 78 1.10 11.67 -5.49
CA SER A 78 2.37 12.16 -6.03
C SER A 78 2.27 12.50 -7.52
N VAL A 79 1.55 11.70 -8.31
CA VAL A 79 1.30 11.96 -9.74
C VAL A 79 0.46 13.22 -9.91
N VAL A 80 -0.68 13.32 -9.20
CA VAL A 80 -1.55 14.50 -9.24
C VAL A 80 -0.79 15.74 -8.77
N GLY A 81 -0.05 15.65 -7.66
CA GLY A 81 0.78 16.74 -7.15
C GLY A 81 1.84 17.21 -8.16
N THR A 82 2.52 16.26 -8.82
CA THR A 82 3.49 16.57 -9.89
C THR A 82 2.83 17.30 -11.06
N PHE A 83 1.66 16.85 -11.51
CA PHE A 83 0.94 17.48 -12.61
C PHE A 83 0.52 18.92 -12.28
N LEU A 84 -0.08 19.14 -11.11
CA LEU A 84 -0.50 20.47 -10.66
C LEU A 84 0.71 21.41 -10.46
N ALA A 85 1.77 20.91 -9.85
CA ALA A 85 3.00 21.67 -9.66
C ALA A 85 3.69 21.98 -10.99
N HIS A 86 3.64 21.06 -11.97
CA HIS A 86 4.19 21.28 -13.30
C HIS A 86 3.44 22.38 -14.06
N GLN A 87 2.11 22.40 -14.03
CA GLN A 87 1.33 23.49 -14.63
C GLN A 87 1.70 24.84 -14.01
N SER A 88 1.78 24.90 -12.68
CA SER A 88 2.17 26.14 -11.99
C SER A 88 3.62 26.54 -12.32
N PHE A 89 4.53 25.58 -12.45
CA PHE A 89 5.91 25.85 -12.85
C PHE A 89 5.98 26.41 -14.27
N ALA A 90 5.27 25.81 -15.23
CA ALA A 90 5.28 26.24 -16.62
C ALA A 90 4.87 27.71 -16.75
N THR A 91 3.76 28.10 -16.11
CA THR A 91 3.28 29.50 -16.15
C THR A 91 4.30 30.49 -15.57
N GLU A 92 4.91 30.19 -14.42
CA GLU A 92 5.89 31.11 -13.80
C GLU A 92 7.21 31.12 -14.57
N TYR A 93 7.58 30.00 -15.18
CA TYR A 93 8.79 29.90 -16.01
C TYR A 93 8.65 30.69 -17.32
N ASP A 94 7.48 30.65 -17.95
CA ASP A 94 7.19 31.47 -19.14
C ASP A 94 7.28 32.97 -18.81
N ASN A 95 6.73 33.40 -17.66
CA ASN A 95 6.87 34.78 -17.19
C ASN A 95 8.34 35.17 -16.96
N TYR A 96 9.14 34.28 -16.36
CA TYR A 96 10.57 34.51 -16.18
C TYR A 96 11.29 34.70 -17.51
N ILE A 97 11.02 33.84 -18.51
CA ILE A 97 11.65 33.94 -19.84
C ILE A 97 11.30 35.27 -20.50
N ILE A 98 10.04 35.70 -20.42
CA ILE A 98 9.59 36.97 -21.00
C ILE A 98 10.32 38.16 -20.35
N THR A 99 10.37 38.22 -19.02
CA THR A 99 11.04 39.31 -18.29
C THR A 99 12.55 39.32 -18.59
N ALA A 100 13.21 38.17 -18.51
CA ALA A 100 14.64 38.05 -18.76
C ALA A 100 15.02 38.33 -20.22
N GLY A 101 14.10 38.09 -21.16
CA GLY A 101 14.30 38.38 -22.58
C GLY A 101 14.14 39.87 -22.95
N TYR A 102 13.43 40.65 -22.13
CA TYR A 102 13.23 42.08 -22.36
C TYR A 102 14.36 42.92 -21.75
N ASP A 103 14.65 42.73 -20.47
CA ASP A 103 15.73 43.41 -19.75
C ASP A 103 16.38 42.41 -18.77
N PRO A 104 17.54 41.82 -19.14
CA PRO A 104 18.24 40.84 -18.31
C PRO A 104 18.72 41.39 -16.97
N ASP A 105 18.95 42.71 -16.86
CA ASP A 105 19.52 43.35 -15.67
C ASP A 105 18.44 43.90 -14.72
N ASP A 106 17.16 43.78 -15.08
CA ASP A 106 16.03 44.18 -14.23
C ASP A 106 15.98 43.32 -12.95
N PRO A 107 15.98 43.92 -11.74
CA PRO A 107 15.77 43.20 -10.49
C PRO A 107 14.52 42.30 -10.46
N ALA A 108 13.50 42.59 -11.26
CA ALA A 108 12.30 41.77 -11.42
C ALA A 108 12.59 40.38 -12.02
N VAL A 109 13.68 40.22 -12.78
CA VAL A 109 14.12 38.94 -13.31
C VAL A 109 14.41 37.97 -12.18
N LEU A 110 15.15 38.41 -11.15
CA LEU A 110 15.47 37.56 -9.99
C LEU A 110 14.22 37.11 -9.24
N VAL A 111 13.25 38.02 -9.05
CA VAL A 111 11.97 37.71 -8.39
C VAL A 111 11.17 36.69 -9.20
N SER A 112 11.11 36.84 -10.53
CA SER A 112 10.41 35.91 -11.42
C SER A 112 11.08 34.52 -11.44
N TYR A 113 12.41 34.49 -11.45
CA TYR A 113 13.20 33.25 -11.35
C TYR A 113 12.94 32.53 -10.03
N ASP A 114 13.00 33.23 -8.89
CA ASP A 114 12.77 32.63 -7.59
C ASP A 114 11.38 32.00 -7.48
N LYS A 115 10.37 32.68 -8.04
CA LYS A 115 9.00 32.17 -8.09
C LYS A 115 8.91 30.89 -8.93
N ALA A 116 9.51 30.87 -10.13
CA ALA A 116 9.59 29.66 -10.95
C ALA A 116 10.35 28.53 -10.25
N ASN A 117 11.47 28.83 -9.61
CA ASN A 117 12.31 27.88 -8.87
C ASN A 117 11.56 27.26 -7.68
N GLN A 118 10.75 28.03 -6.95
CA GLN A 118 9.90 27.49 -5.89
C GLN A 118 8.90 26.46 -6.43
N ARG A 119 8.26 26.74 -7.57
CA ARG A 119 7.33 25.78 -8.22
C ARG A 119 8.06 24.54 -8.73
N TYR A 120 9.28 24.72 -9.26
CA TYR A 120 10.14 23.61 -9.66
C TYR A 120 10.45 22.69 -8.48
N LYS A 121 10.86 23.24 -7.32
CA LYS A 121 11.15 22.46 -6.11
C LYS A 121 9.92 21.68 -5.64
N LEU A 122 8.74 22.29 -5.69
CA LEU A 122 7.49 21.61 -5.33
C LEU A 122 7.17 20.45 -6.29
N LYS A 123 7.35 20.64 -7.60
CA LYS A 123 7.22 19.56 -8.59
C LYS A 123 8.18 18.40 -8.28
N MET A 124 9.45 18.72 -8.02
CA MET A 124 10.47 17.71 -7.69
C MET A 124 10.16 16.99 -6.37
N PHE A 125 9.63 17.69 -5.37
CA PHE A 125 9.19 17.08 -4.12
C PHE A 125 8.17 15.96 -4.36
N PHE A 126 7.16 16.18 -5.20
CA PHE A 126 6.17 15.15 -5.52
C PHE A 126 6.74 13.99 -6.32
N ILE A 127 7.63 14.26 -7.28
CA ILE A 127 8.34 13.20 -8.03
C ILE A 127 9.14 12.31 -7.07
N TYR A 128 9.97 12.91 -6.22
CA TYR A 128 10.79 12.15 -5.27
C TYR A 128 9.96 11.44 -4.21
N THR A 129 8.84 12.02 -3.78
CA THR A 129 7.88 11.33 -2.90
C THR A 129 7.31 10.10 -3.58
N GLY A 130 6.89 10.22 -4.85
CA GLY A 130 6.39 9.08 -5.63
C GLY A 130 7.43 7.97 -5.78
N ILE A 131 8.68 8.31 -6.08
CA ILE A 131 9.80 7.35 -6.14
C ILE A 131 10.02 6.69 -4.77
N GLY A 132 10.00 7.48 -3.69
CA GLY A 132 10.15 6.97 -2.33
C GLY A 132 9.05 5.99 -1.92
N VAL A 133 7.79 6.32 -2.22
CA VAL A 133 6.64 5.44 -1.98
C VAL A 133 6.73 4.16 -2.82
N TRP A 134 7.17 4.26 -4.08
CA TRP A 134 7.37 3.08 -4.93
C TRP A 134 8.45 2.16 -4.37
N ALA A 135 9.63 2.70 -4.02
CA ALA A 135 10.70 1.92 -3.40
C ALA A 135 10.27 1.28 -2.07
N TYR A 136 9.55 2.03 -1.23
CA TYR A 136 8.96 1.51 0.00
C TYR A 136 8.02 0.33 -0.28
N SER A 137 7.18 0.43 -1.32
CA SER A 137 6.23 -0.62 -1.68
C SER A 137 6.91 -1.95 -2.06
N ILE A 138 8.10 -1.90 -2.64
CA ILE A 138 8.88 -3.09 -2.98
C ILE A 138 9.27 -3.82 -1.68
N ILE A 139 9.86 -3.10 -0.73
CA ILE A 139 10.30 -3.65 0.57
C ILE A 139 9.09 -4.16 1.38
N ASP A 140 8.05 -3.35 1.51
CA ASP A 140 6.85 -3.70 2.28
C ASP A 140 6.13 -4.93 1.71
N SER A 141 6.21 -5.18 0.40
CA SER A 141 5.60 -6.35 -0.20
C SER A 141 6.33 -7.66 0.12
N TYR A 142 7.66 -7.62 0.22
CA TYR A 142 8.47 -8.74 0.70
C TYR A 142 8.12 -9.09 2.16
N VAL A 143 8.05 -8.05 3.01
CA VAL A 143 7.68 -8.19 4.41
C VAL A 143 6.25 -8.73 4.56
N SER A 144 5.30 -8.21 3.77
CA SER A 144 3.91 -8.65 3.80
C SER A 144 3.74 -10.12 3.39
N ALA A 145 4.50 -10.59 2.41
CA ALA A 145 4.50 -12.00 2.03
C ALA A 145 5.05 -12.91 3.14
N ASN A 146 6.10 -12.49 3.85
CA ASN A 146 6.61 -13.25 4.99
C ASN A 146 5.60 -13.32 6.14
N PHE A 147 4.94 -12.21 6.47
CA PHE A 147 3.88 -12.22 7.47
C PHE A 147 2.70 -13.08 7.06
N TYR A 148 2.31 -13.04 5.78
CA TYR A 148 1.27 -13.92 5.25
C TYR A 148 1.62 -15.39 5.47
N ASN A 149 2.82 -15.80 5.07
CA ASN A 149 3.28 -17.18 5.24
C ASN A 149 3.32 -17.62 6.71
N ALA A 150 3.83 -16.76 7.59
CA ALA A 150 3.88 -17.05 9.03
C ALA A 150 2.47 -17.22 9.62
N ASN A 151 1.55 -16.31 9.30
CA ASN A 151 0.16 -16.39 9.77
C ASN A 151 -0.57 -17.61 9.23
N SER A 152 -0.34 -17.97 7.96
CA SER A 152 -0.93 -19.17 7.36
C SER A 152 -0.46 -20.45 8.04
N GLN A 153 0.82 -20.54 8.43
CA GLN A 153 1.35 -21.69 9.18
C GLN A 153 0.83 -21.75 10.61
N ILE A 154 0.74 -20.61 11.30
CA ILE A 154 0.17 -20.57 12.66
C ILE A 154 -1.28 -21.03 12.63
N ARG A 155 -2.05 -20.57 11.64
CA ARG A 155 -3.45 -20.93 11.48
C ARG A 155 -3.63 -22.42 11.23
N SER A 156 -2.81 -23.04 10.38
CA SER A 156 -2.90 -24.49 10.15
C SER A 156 -2.57 -25.29 11.41
N ILE A 157 -1.54 -24.90 12.17
CA ILE A 157 -1.19 -25.57 13.43
C ILE A 157 -2.33 -25.45 14.45
N GLN A 158 -3.00 -24.31 14.51
CA GLN A 158 -4.17 -24.09 15.37
C GLN A 158 -5.35 -24.99 14.94
N GLU A 159 -5.61 -25.08 13.64
CA GLU A 159 -6.67 -25.92 13.07
C GLU A 159 -6.39 -27.41 13.32
N ASP A 160 -5.14 -27.87 13.13
CA ASP A 160 -4.70 -29.23 13.45
C ASP A 160 -4.86 -29.56 14.94
N ALA A 161 -4.44 -28.65 15.83
CA ALA A 161 -4.60 -28.81 17.27
C ALA A 161 -6.07 -28.95 17.69
N GLN A 162 -6.96 -28.15 17.11
CA GLN A 162 -8.41 -28.26 17.33
C GLN A 162 -8.98 -29.58 16.80
N HIS A 163 -8.46 -30.09 15.68
CA HIS A 163 -8.88 -31.37 15.13
C HIS A 163 -8.45 -32.54 16.02
N ILE A 164 -7.23 -32.48 16.57
CA ILE A 164 -6.71 -33.48 17.51
C ILE A 164 -7.51 -33.45 18.83
N GLU A 165 -7.88 -32.27 19.33
CA GLU A 165 -8.74 -32.13 20.51
C GLU A 165 -10.11 -32.81 20.32
N LYS A 166 -10.72 -32.65 19.15
CA LYS A 166 -11.98 -33.34 18.80
C LYS A 166 -11.86 -34.86 18.75
N LEU A 167 -10.67 -35.39 18.49
CA LEU A 167 -10.38 -36.84 18.53
C LEU A 167 -10.18 -37.38 19.96
N GLY A 168 -10.41 -36.55 20.98
CA GLY A 168 -10.20 -36.92 22.39
C GLY A 168 -8.73 -36.88 22.80
N LEU A 169 -7.88 -36.16 22.06
CA LEU A 169 -6.46 -36.01 22.32
C LEU A 169 -6.15 -34.53 22.60
N GLN A 170 -5.68 -34.18 23.78
CA GLN A 170 -5.15 -32.84 24.05
C GLN A 170 -3.66 -32.79 23.71
N VAL A 171 -3.29 -31.79 22.91
CA VAL A 171 -1.89 -31.43 22.62
C VAL A 171 -1.65 -30.05 23.19
N GLY A 172 -0.77 -29.96 24.18
CA GLY A 172 -0.36 -28.68 24.77
C GLY A 172 1.10 -28.38 24.47
N ILE A 173 1.38 -27.13 24.12
CA ILE A 173 2.72 -26.64 23.84
C ILE A 173 3.06 -25.59 24.91
N THR A 174 4.06 -25.89 25.75
CA THR A 174 4.72 -24.92 26.62
C THR A 174 6.13 -24.67 26.06
N PRO A 175 6.74 -23.48 26.20
CA PRO A 175 8.08 -23.18 25.67
C PRO A 175 9.19 -24.19 26.04
N SER A 176 8.99 -25.05 27.05
CA SER A 176 9.93 -26.09 27.45
C SER A 176 9.49 -27.53 27.20
N ARG A 177 8.22 -27.81 26.84
CA ARG A 177 7.68 -29.18 26.73
C ARG A 177 6.52 -29.28 25.74
N LEU A 178 6.52 -30.36 24.94
CA LEU A 178 5.36 -30.86 24.19
C LEU A 178 4.74 -32.00 25.01
N TYR A 179 3.44 -31.96 25.25
CA TYR A 179 2.73 -33.08 25.89
C TYR A 179 1.47 -33.46 25.13
N LEU A 180 1.19 -34.77 25.13
CA LEU A 180 0.09 -35.41 24.43
C LEU A 180 -0.69 -36.25 25.44
N GLY A 181 -1.97 -35.94 25.65
CA GLY A 181 -2.82 -36.60 26.63
C GLY A 181 -4.14 -37.05 26.00
N VAL A 182 -4.68 -38.18 26.45
CA VAL A 182 -6.01 -38.65 26.04
C VAL A 182 -7.04 -38.08 27.00
N VAL A 183 -7.95 -37.24 26.52
CA VAL A 183 -9.12 -36.78 27.27
C VAL A 183 -10.29 -37.70 26.91
N LYS A 184 -10.55 -38.67 27.78
CA LYS A 184 -11.71 -39.55 27.65
C LYS A 184 -12.93 -38.81 28.18
N THR A 185 -13.72 -38.20 27.30
CA THR A 185 -15.06 -37.71 27.66
C THR A 185 -16.02 -38.90 27.65
N PHE A 186 -16.51 -39.29 28.82
CA PHE A 186 -17.66 -40.18 28.98
C PHE A 186 -18.96 -39.38 28.85
#